data_AF-A0A263CYS0-F1
#
_entry.id   AF-A0A263CYS0-F1
#
_cell.length_a   1.000
_cell.length_b   1.000
_cell.length_c   1.000
_cell.angle_alpha   90.00
_cell.angle_beta   90.00
_cell.angle_gamma   90.00
#
_symmetry.space_group_name_H-M   'P 1'
#
loop_
_entity.id
_entity.type
_entity.pdbx_description
1 polymer ?
#
loop_
_entity_poly.entity_id
_entity_poly.type
_entity_poly.pdbx_seq_one_letter_code
_entity_poly.pdbx_strand_id
1 'polypeptide(L)'
;MTVPAPTRLPRGPQLAVLGGRSPAPAPAPLSLSTHVRVDSKLATATHEVLVISTMSDVLGDPTAMFRQVDRHNLHRGVRYRVLFPDRARTNPAVAKRLNRLTVAGAEVRTMPEVPVNALVIDGKVAVLPSEPEDGRPAGVAMFRLPSVVRTIVELFDQVWPAAVALSACRTPDGTELTEREKELLSLLSAGCTDESVGAQLGISVRTVRRMVSGIMNRLGARSRFQAGAKAADRGWLMERVN
;
A
#
# COMPACT_ATOMS: atom_id res chain seq x y z
N MET A 1 -40.12 35.55 -34.54
CA MET A 1 -39.30 35.31 -33.33
C MET A 1 -38.50 34.05 -33.57
N THR A 2 -37.22 34.19 -33.90
CA THR A 2 -36.34 33.08 -34.29
C THR A 2 -35.20 33.01 -33.28
N VAL A 3 -35.10 31.90 -32.56
CA VAL A 3 -34.08 31.64 -31.54
C VAL A 3 -32.75 31.29 -32.24
N PRO A 4 -31.60 31.91 -31.92
CA PRO A 4 -30.31 31.50 -32.49
C PRO A 4 -29.70 30.33 -31.70
N ALA A 5 -29.05 29.43 -32.44
CA ALA A 5 -28.38 28.23 -31.96
C ALA A 5 -27.08 28.55 -31.16
N PRO A 6 -26.62 27.65 -30.26
CA PRO A 6 -25.47 27.92 -29.41
C PRO A 6 -24.13 27.87 -30.17
N THR A 7 -23.33 28.91 -29.93
CA THR A 7 -21.96 29.12 -30.42
C THR A 7 -21.01 28.03 -29.92
N ARG A 8 -20.39 27.28 -30.83
CA ARG A 8 -19.30 26.34 -30.51
C ARG A 8 -18.02 27.13 -30.16
N LEU A 9 -17.46 26.87 -28.99
CA LEU A 9 -16.13 27.35 -28.58
C LEU A 9 -15.02 26.75 -29.47
N PRO A 10 -13.95 27.50 -29.78
CA PRO A 10 -12.83 26.99 -30.56
C PRO A 10 -12.01 25.97 -29.75
N ARG A 11 -11.65 24.86 -30.41
CA ARG A 11 -10.76 23.81 -29.88
C ARG A 11 -9.36 24.39 -29.64
N GLY A 12 -8.81 24.18 -28.44
CA GLY A 12 -7.41 24.48 -28.14
C GLY A 12 -6.44 23.64 -28.99
N PRO A 13 -5.16 24.05 -29.10
CA PRO A 13 -4.22 23.45 -30.03
C PRO A 13 -3.95 21.98 -29.69
N GLN A 14 -4.24 21.09 -30.65
CA GLN A 14 -3.83 19.69 -30.61
C GLN A 14 -2.34 19.60 -30.97
N LEU A 15 -1.53 19.04 -30.07
CA LEU A 15 -0.16 18.66 -30.37
C LEU A 15 -0.18 17.49 -31.35
N ALA A 16 0.32 17.73 -32.56
CA ALA A 16 0.48 16.72 -33.59
C ALA A 16 1.60 15.74 -33.19
N VAL A 17 1.22 14.51 -32.85
CA VAL A 17 2.16 13.38 -32.81
C VAL A 17 2.52 13.03 -34.24
N LEU A 18 3.78 13.25 -34.61
CA LEU A 18 4.29 12.97 -35.95
C LEU A 18 4.33 11.44 -36.18
N GLY A 19 3.73 11.01 -37.29
CA GLY A 19 3.27 9.65 -37.53
C GLY A 19 4.31 8.53 -37.56
N GLY A 20 3.86 7.36 -37.12
CA GLY A 20 4.39 6.05 -37.47
C GLY A 20 3.24 5.04 -37.49
N ARG A 21 2.87 4.55 -38.68
CA ARG A 21 1.81 3.56 -38.95
C ARG A 21 1.93 2.33 -38.05
N SER A 22 0.81 1.93 -37.45
CA SER A 22 0.63 0.66 -36.72
C SER A 22 0.03 -0.40 -37.65
N PRO A 23 0.47 -1.67 -37.57
CA PRO A 23 -0.44 -2.80 -37.63
C PRO A 23 -0.57 -3.44 -36.26
N ALA A 24 -1.82 -3.76 -35.90
CA ALA A 24 -2.28 -4.18 -34.57
C ALA A 24 -1.51 -5.35 -33.93
N PRO A 25 -1.39 -5.42 -32.59
CA PRO A 25 -1.10 -6.66 -31.90
C PRO A 25 -2.34 -7.21 -31.16
N ALA A 26 -2.44 -8.54 -31.18
CA ALA A 26 -3.42 -9.40 -30.50
C ALA A 26 -3.51 -9.16 -28.96
N PRO A 27 -4.60 -9.60 -28.29
CA PRO A 27 -4.79 -9.34 -26.86
C PRO A 27 -3.95 -10.31 -26.01
N ALA A 28 -3.06 -9.80 -25.14
CA ALA A 28 -2.28 -10.59 -24.16
C ALA A 28 -1.77 -9.70 -22.98
N PRO A 29 -1.43 -10.29 -21.80
CA PRO A 29 -1.63 -9.71 -20.47
C PRO A 29 -0.47 -8.81 -20.01
N LEU A 30 -0.59 -7.49 -20.14
CA LEU A 30 0.53 -6.57 -19.88
C LEU A 30 0.62 -5.98 -18.47
N SER A 31 -0.35 -6.27 -17.58
CA SER A 31 -0.39 -5.63 -16.25
C SER A 31 0.55 -6.25 -15.21
N LEU A 32 0.76 -7.57 -15.21
CA LEU A 32 1.60 -8.25 -14.21
C LEU A 32 3.10 -8.03 -14.46
N SER A 33 3.52 -8.01 -15.72
CA SER A 33 4.91 -7.87 -16.14
C SER A 33 5.54 -6.54 -15.71
N THR A 34 4.78 -5.45 -15.68
CA THR A 34 5.33 -4.14 -15.29
C THR A 34 5.52 -4.03 -13.78
N HIS A 35 4.60 -4.54 -12.97
CA HIS A 35 4.78 -4.61 -11.52
C HIS A 35 5.97 -5.47 -11.11
N VAL A 36 6.15 -6.64 -11.76
CA VAL A 36 7.33 -7.49 -11.55
C VAL A 36 8.63 -6.74 -11.87
N ARG A 37 8.63 -5.86 -12.89
CA ARG A 37 9.79 -5.03 -13.23
C ARG A 37 10.04 -3.91 -12.22
N VAL A 38 9.00 -3.32 -11.63
CA VAL A 38 9.16 -2.33 -10.57
C VAL A 38 9.65 -3.00 -9.28
N ASP A 39 9.06 -4.13 -8.88
CA ASP A 39 9.45 -4.89 -7.68
C ASP A 39 10.91 -5.35 -7.76
N SER A 40 11.31 -5.93 -8.89
CA SER A 40 12.71 -6.34 -9.11
C SER A 40 13.66 -5.15 -9.09
N LYS A 41 13.25 -3.99 -9.63
CA LYS A 41 14.09 -2.79 -9.57
C LYS A 41 14.18 -2.22 -8.16
N LEU A 42 13.09 -2.20 -7.42
CA LEU A 42 13.01 -1.75 -6.03
C LEU A 42 13.84 -2.65 -5.11
N ALA A 43 13.90 -3.95 -5.36
CA ALA A 43 14.78 -4.89 -4.66
C ALA A 43 16.28 -4.59 -4.87
N THR A 44 16.63 -3.87 -5.93
CA THR A 44 18.01 -3.42 -6.20
C THR A 44 18.33 -2.03 -5.64
N ALA A 45 17.42 -1.40 -4.88
CA ALA A 45 17.67 -0.11 -4.27
C ALA A 45 18.82 -0.18 -3.26
N THR A 46 19.65 0.87 -3.23
CA THR A 46 20.91 0.89 -2.46
C THR A 46 21.07 2.11 -1.57
N HIS A 47 20.50 3.25 -1.93
CA HIS A 47 20.71 4.53 -1.26
C HIS A 47 19.40 5.11 -0.73
N GLU A 48 18.46 5.39 -1.62
CA GLU A 48 17.24 6.10 -1.28
C GLU A 48 16.07 5.68 -2.16
N VAL A 49 14.89 5.60 -1.55
CA VAL A 49 13.61 5.44 -2.23
C VAL A 49 12.70 6.59 -1.81
N LEU A 50 12.20 7.34 -2.80
CA LEU A 50 11.19 8.38 -2.59
C LEU A 50 9.84 7.84 -3.03
N VAL A 51 8.84 8.00 -2.18
CA VAL A 51 7.46 7.62 -2.49
C VAL A 51 6.58 8.85 -2.34
N ILE A 52 5.86 9.18 -3.40
CA ILE A 52 4.86 10.23 -3.45
C ILE A 52 3.57 9.58 -3.88
N SER A 53 2.55 9.52 -3.04
CA SER A 53 1.26 8.94 -3.42
C SER A 53 0.15 9.92 -3.15
N THR A 54 -0.72 10.07 -4.16
CA THR A 54 -1.97 10.82 -4.07
C THR A 54 -3.09 9.97 -3.46
N MET A 55 -2.86 8.70 -3.13
CA MET A 55 -3.89 7.72 -2.76
C MET A 55 -5.01 7.61 -3.81
N SER A 56 -4.63 7.62 -5.09
CA SER A 56 -5.59 7.38 -6.17
C SER A 56 -5.83 5.87 -6.28
N ASP A 57 -7.09 5.45 -6.49
CA ASP A 57 -7.48 4.03 -6.69
C ASP A 57 -6.96 3.44 -8.03
N VAL A 58 -5.98 4.09 -8.66
CA VAL A 58 -5.31 3.63 -9.87
C VAL A 58 -4.47 2.40 -9.54
N LEU A 59 -4.56 1.38 -10.39
CA LEU A 59 -3.72 0.18 -10.34
C LEU A 59 -2.24 0.60 -10.36
N GLY A 60 -1.53 0.38 -9.25
CA GLY A 60 -0.17 0.90 -9.04
C GLY A 60 -0.04 2.02 -8.02
N ASP A 61 -1.06 2.29 -7.21
CA ASP A 61 -0.93 3.15 -6.02
C ASP A 61 0.23 2.67 -5.13
N PRO A 62 1.24 3.52 -4.84
CA PRO A 62 2.31 3.20 -3.93
C PRO A 62 1.84 2.76 -2.53
N THR A 63 0.60 3.10 -2.12
CA THR A 63 0.03 2.51 -0.89
C THR A 63 -0.04 0.99 -0.98
N ALA A 64 -0.43 0.43 -2.14
CA ALA A 64 -0.54 -1.00 -2.39
C ALA A 64 0.83 -1.66 -2.67
N MET A 65 1.85 -0.85 -2.95
CA MET A 65 3.19 -1.32 -3.31
C MET A 65 4.08 -1.63 -2.11
N PHE A 66 3.73 -1.20 -0.89
CA PHE A 66 4.58 -1.52 0.25
C PHE A 66 4.50 -3.01 0.59
N ARG A 67 5.57 -3.72 0.23
CA ARG A 67 5.70 -5.16 0.22
C ARG A 67 6.86 -5.58 1.11
N GLN A 68 7.11 -6.89 1.16
CA GLN A 68 8.26 -7.44 1.88
C GLN A 68 9.60 -6.86 1.39
N VAL A 69 9.68 -6.47 0.11
CA VAL A 69 10.87 -5.84 -0.49
C VAL A 69 11.25 -4.54 0.22
N ASP A 70 10.29 -3.72 0.62
CA ASP A 70 10.58 -2.43 1.25
C ASP A 70 11.08 -2.60 2.68
N ARG A 71 10.52 -3.57 3.42
CA ARG A 71 11.06 -3.94 4.73
C ARG A 71 12.50 -4.42 4.61
N HIS A 72 12.78 -5.25 3.61
CA HIS A 72 14.15 -5.70 3.36
C HIS A 72 15.08 -4.53 3.02
N ASN A 73 14.63 -3.59 2.18
CA ASN A 73 15.40 -2.37 1.86
C ASN A 73 15.69 -1.53 3.11
N LEU A 74 14.68 -1.28 3.95
CA LEU A 74 14.83 -0.57 5.22
C LEU A 74 15.81 -1.29 6.16
N HIS A 75 15.72 -2.62 6.27
CA HIS A 75 16.68 -3.42 7.06
C HIS A 75 18.12 -3.34 6.51
N ARG A 76 18.30 -3.17 5.20
CA ARG A 76 19.61 -2.92 4.57
C ARG A 76 20.11 -1.49 4.75
N GLY A 77 19.32 -0.59 5.35
CA GLY A 77 19.67 0.81 5.56
C GLY A 77 19.35 1.74 4.39
N VAL A 78 18.55 1.30 3.40
CA VAL A 78 18.07 2.18 2.34
C VAL A 78 17.14 3.23 2.94
N ARG A 79 17.38 4.51 2.68
CA ARG A 79 16.54 5.60 3.20
C ARG A 79 15.21 5.63 2.46
N TYR A 80 14.11 5.66 3.19
CA TYR A 80 12.77 5.83 2.61
C TYR A 80 12.18 7.16 3.06
N ARG A 81 11.89 8.05 2.11
CA ARG A 81 11.11 9.27 2.36
C ARG A 81 9.77 9.16 1.64
N VAL A 82 8.69 9.25 2.41
CA VAL A 82 7.36 8.83 1.98
C VAL A 82 6.36 9.96 2.25
N LEU A 83 5.68 10.43 1.20
CA LEU A 83 4.75 11.54 1.23
C LEU A 83 3.34 11.12 0.80
N PHE A 84 2.35 11.49 1.62
CA PHE A 84 0.94 11.15 1.47
C PHE A 84 0.00 12.34 1.70
N PRO A 85 -1.23 12.35 1.17
CA PRO A 85 -2.22 13.34 1.55
C PRO A 85 -2.70 13.13 3.00
N ASP A 86 -3.17 14.18 3.68
CA ASP A 86 -3.60 14.11 5.09
C ASP A 86 -4.73 13.12 5.34
N ARG A 87 -5.58 12.86 4.33
CA ARG A 87 -6.61 11.80 4.36
C ARG A 87 -6.05 10.39 4.62
N ALA A 88 -4.76 10.17 4.41
CA ALA A 88 -4.09 8.93 4.77
C ALA A 88 -4.14 8.66 6.28
N ARG A 89 -4.22 9.71 7.11
CA ARG A 89 -4.30 9.62 8.58
C ARG A 89 -5.69 9.18 9.06
N THR A 90 -6.73 9.59 8.34
CA THR A 90 -8.13 9.32 8.72
C THR A 90 -8.63 7.99 8.18
N ASN A 91 -8.03 7.45 7.11
CA ASN A 91 -8.33 6.10 6.62
C ASN A 91 -7.62 5.04 7.50
N PRO A 92 -8.35 4.21 8.28
CA PRO A 92 -7.73 3.30 9.24
C PRO A 92 -6.79 2.25 8.61
N ALA A 93 -7.11 1.77 7.40
CA ALA A 93 -6.30 0.77 6.71
C ALA A 93 -4.95 1.35 6.25
N VAL A 94 -4.99 2.58 5.73
CA VAL A 94 -3.80 3.30 5.24
C VAL A 94 -2.98 3.82 6.41
N ALA A 95 -3.59 4.44 7.41
CA ALA A 95 -2.93 4.92 8.62
C ALA A 95 -2.14 3.81 9.32
N LYS A 96 -2.74 2.62 9.46
CA LYS A 96 -2.04 1.45 10.01
C LYS A 96 -0.86 1.01 9.15
N ARG A 97 -1.01 1.02 7.82
CA ARG A 97 0.10 0.68 6.92
C ARG A 97 1.24 1.68 7.07
N LEU A 98 0.94 2.98 7.04
CA LEU A 98 1.92 4.05 7.24
C LEU A 98 2.61 3.96 8.60
N ASN A 99 1.87 3.65 9.67
CA ASN A 99 2.46 3.44 10.99
C ASN A 99 3.49 2.31 11.00
N ARG A 100 3.22 1.19 10.31
CA ARG A 100 4.20 0.10 10.15
C ARG A 100 5.45 0.56 9.39
N LEU A 101 5.31 1.48 8.43
CA LEU A 101 6.45 2.05 7.69
C LEU A 101 7.32 2.87 8.63
N THR A 102 6.68 3.76 9.40
CA THR A 102 7.38 4.61 10.35
C THR A 102 8.09 3.77 11.40
N VAL A 103 7.46 2.71 11.91
CA VAL A 103 8.09 1.76 12.86
C VAL A 103 9.25 1.00 12.23
N ALA A 104 9.17 0.65 10.94
CA ALA A 104 10.26 0.01 10.20
C ALA A 104 11.42 0.96 9.84
N GLY A 105 11.32 2.25 10.18
CA GLY A 105 12.38 3.24 9.98
C GLY A 105 12.21 4.14 8.74
N ALA A 106 11.08 4.06 8.04
CA ALA A 106 10.78 5.00 6.97
C ALA A 106 10.40 6.39 7.53
N GLU A 107 10.87 7.45 6.88
CA GLU A 107 10.39 8.80 7.16
C GLU A 107 9.07 9.01 6.42
N VAL A 108 7.97 9.09 7.16
CA VAL A 108 6.64 9.31 6.58
C VAL A 108 6.15 10.70 6.94
N ARG A 109 5.70 11.46 5.94
CA ARG A 109 5.08 12.78 6.11
C ARG A 109 3.76 12.87 5.36
N THR A 110 2.89 13.77 5.79
CA THR A 110 1.62 14.06 5.11
C THR A 110 1.43 15.54 4.83
N MET A 111 0.60 15.88 3.86
CA MET A 111 0.20 17.25 3.55
C MET A 111 -1.21 17.32 2.98
N PRO A 112 -1.86 18.50 2.94
CA PRO A 112 -3.24 18.61 2.47
C PRO A 112 -3.43 18.10 1.04
N GLU A 113 -2.52 18.47 0.13
CA GLU A 113 -2.57 18.12 -1.28
C GLU A 113 -1.19 17.69 -1.77
N VAL A 114 -1.14 16.51 -2.40
CA VAL A 114 0.10 15.94 -2.94
C VAL A 114 0.11 16.14 -4.46
N PRO A 115 1.16 16.76 -5.04
CA PRO A 115 1.10 17.26 -6.42
C PRO A 115 1.18 16.17 -7.49
N VAL A 116 1.84 15.04 -7.20
CA VAL A 116 2.05 13.95 -8.17
C VAL A 116 2.01 12.59 -7.49
N ASN A 117 1.77 11.55 -8.27
CA ASN A 117 1.98 10.17 -7.83
C ASN A 117 3.26 9.64 -8.49
N ALA A 118 4.26 9.28 -7.70
CA ALA A 118 5.58 8.89 -8.20
C ALA A 118 6.35 8.01 -7.21
N LEU A 119 7.22 7.16 -7.74
CA LEU A 119 8.23 6.41 -6.99
C LEU A 119 9.60 6.69 -7.63
N VAL A 120 10.59 7.09 -6.84
CA VAL A 120 11.97 7.27 -7.31
C VAL A 120 12.89 6.30 -6.59
N ILE A 121 13.75 5.61 -7.33
CA ILE A 121 14.72 4.64 -6.81
C ILE A 121 16.14 5.13 -7.10
N ASP A 122 16.93 5.29 -6.04
CA ASP A 122 18.34 5.72 -6.03
C ASP A 122 18.63 7.00 -6.83
N GLY A 123 17.62 7.86 -7.03
CA GLY A 123 17.74 9.05 -7.89
C GLY A 123 18.05 8.72 -9.37
N LYS A 124 17.80 7.48 -9.81
CA LYS A 124 18.15 6.98 -11.15
C LYS A 124 16.97 6.49 -11.97
N VAL A 125 15.89 6.11 -11.30
CA VAL A 125 14.69 5.58 -11.93
C VAL A 125 13.48 6.23 -11.31
N ALA A 126 12.61 6.80 -12.14
CA ALA A 126 11.30 7.29 -11.73
C ALA A 126 10.22 6.36 -12.28
N VAL A 127 9.22 6.05 -11.47
CA VAL A 127 8.04 5.28 -11.83
C VAL A 127 6.84 6.19 -11.62
N LEU A 128 6.05 6.38 -12.66
CA LEU A 128 4.87 7.25 -12.67
C LEU A 128 3.66 6.43 -13.11
N PRO A 129 2.43 6.75 -12.66
CA PRO A 129 1.24 6.14 -13.24
C PRO A 129 1.17 6.48 -14.73
N SER A 130 0.71 5.51 -15.51
CA SER A 130 0.38 5.69 -16.92
C SER A 130 -1.13 5.67 -17.05
N GLU A 131 -1.68 6.69 -17.69
CA GLU A 131 -3.08 6.72 -18.07
C GLU A 131 -3.42 5.52 -18.97
N PRO A 132 -4.66 5.01 -18.90
CA PRO A 132 -5.13 4.01 -19.83
C PRO A 132 -5.18 4.61 -21.23
N GLU A 133 -4.41 4.04 -22.15
CA GLU A 133 -4.37 4.43 -23.57
C GLU A 133 -4.83 3.25 -24.43
N ASP A 134 -5.76 3.49 -25.37
CA ASP A 134 -6.24 2.54 -26.38
C ASP A 134 -6.55 1.13 -25.85
N GLY A 135 -7.45 1.02 -24.87
CA GLY A 135 -7.91 -0.27 -24.34
C GLY A 135 -6.91 -0.99 -23.44
N ARG A 136 -5.76 -0.37 -23.12
CA ARG A 136 -4.84 -0.86 -22.10
C ARG A 136 -5.29 -0.39 -20.71
N PRO A 137 -5.29 -1.26 -19.70
CA PRO A 137 -5.58 -0.85 -18.34
C PRO A 137 -4.54 0.17 -17.86
N ALA A 138 -4.95 1.05 -16.95
CA ALA A 138 -4.05 1.96 -16.26
C ALA A 138 -2.88 1.17 -15.67
N GLY A 139 -1.67 1.68 -15.84
CA GLY A 139 -0.44 0.97 -15.51
C GLY A 139 0.59 1.90 -14.90
N VAL A 140 1.86 1.49 -14.95
CA VAL A 140 2.98 2.33 -14.52
C VAL A 140 4.02 2.42 -15.62
N ALA A 141 4.61 3.59 -15.79
CA ALA A 141 5.69 3.85 -16.72
C ALA A 141 6.99 4.06 -15.93
N MET A 142 8.08 3.44 -16.39
CA MET A 142 9.40 3.55 -15.76
C MET A 142 10.32 4.38 -16.65
N PHE A 143 10.81 5.49 -16.10
CA PHE A 143 11.69 6.45 -16.75
C PHE A 143 13.09 6.38 -16.15
N ARG A 144 14.09 6.36 -17.03
CA ARG A 144 15.52 6.47 -16.65
C ARG A 144 16.16 7.77 -17.14
N LEU A 145 15.37 8.65 -17.75
CA LEU A 145 15.85 9.93 -18.26
C LEU A 145 16.23 10.81 -17.06
N PRO A 146 17.48 11.30 -16.96
CA PRO A 146 17.92 12.09 -15.82
C PRO A 146 17.09 13.35 -15.58
N SER A 147 16.59 13.99 -16.65
CA SER A 147 15.70 15.16 -16.55
C SER A 147 14.41 14.83 -15.82
N VAL A 148 13.72 13.75 -16.22
CA VAL A 148 12.47 13.30 -15.58
C VAL A 148 12.71 12.96 -14.10
N VAL A 149 13.77 12.20 -13.81
CA VAL A 149 14.07 11.79 -12.43
C VAL A 149 14.38 13.02 -11.57
N ARG A 150 15.23 13.93 -12.06
CA ARG A 150 15.60 15.15 -11.36
C ARG A 150 14.40 16.04 -11.09
N THR A 151 13.51 16.25 -12.06
CA THR A 151 12.30 17.07 -11.88
C THR A 151 11.42 16.52 -10.75
N ILE A 152 11.23 15.20 -10.66
CA ILE A 152 10.44 14.59 -9.58
C ILE A 152 11.14 14.72 -8.22
N VAL A 153 12.47 14.53 -8.18
CA VAL A 153 13.25 14.69 -6.94
C VAL A 153 13.22 16.14 -6.46
N GLU A 154 13.41 17.11 -7.35
CA GLU A 154 13.36 18.54 -7.02
C GLU A 154 11.97 18.96 -6.52
N LEU A 155 10.91 18.49 -7.20
CA LEU A 155 9.53 18.70 -6.73
C LEU A 155 9.35 18.13 -5.31
N PHE A 156 9.85 16.92 -5.06
CA PHE A 156 9.77 16.28 -3.76
C PHE A 156 10.50 17.09 -2.68
N ASP A 157 11.76 17.46 -2.93
CA ASP A 157 12.58 18.20 -1.98
C ASP A 157 12.01 19.60 -1.71
N GLN A 158 11.29 20.21 -2.66
CA GLN A 158 10.57 21.46 -2.45
C GLN A 158 9.38 21.32 -1.49
N VAL A 159 8.59 20.24 -1.62
CA VAL A 159 7.36 20.05 -0.83
C VAL A 159 7.61 19.35 0.51
N TRP A 160 8.69 18.57 0.63
CA TRP A 160 9.02 17.76 1.81
C TRP A 160 9.13 18.55 3.13
N PRO A 161 9.77 19.75 3.18
CA PRO A 161 9.89 20.52 4.41
C PRO A 161 8.55 21.03 4.93
N ALA A 162 7.59 21.31 4.04
CA ALA A 162 6.25 21.77 4.39
C ALA A 162 5.32 20.64 4.86
N ALA A 163 5.68 19.38 4.61
CA ALA A 163 4.90 18.22 5.02
C ALA A 163 5.05 17.92 6.53
N VAL A 164 3.97 17.48 7.16
CA VAL A 164 3.90 17.16 8.58
C VAL A 164 4.31 15.71 8.82
N ALA A 165 5.28 15.47 9.69
CA ALA A 165 5.70 14.12 10.07
C ALA A 165 4.54 13.28 10.62
N LEU A 166 4.46 12.02 10.21
CA LEU A 166 3.59 11.04 10.82
C LEU A 166 4.36 10.40 11.98
N SER A 167 4.14 10.90 13.19
CA SER A 167 4.67 10.24 14.39
C SER A 167 4.11 8.83 14.47
N ALA A 168 5.00 7.84 14.58
CA ALA A 168 4.57 6.47 14.84
C ALA A 168 3.84 6.44 16.18
N CYS A 169 2.55 6.14 16.16
CA CYS A 169 1.89 5.68 17.36
C CYS A 169 2.38 4.26 17.58
N ARG A 170 3.24 4.04 18.58
CA ARG A 170 3.43 2.71 19.18
C ARG A 170 2.16 2.33 19.92
N THR A 171 1.06 2.19 19.20
CA THR A 171 -0.06 1.40 19.72
C THR A 171 0.45 -0.04 19.79
N PRO A 172 0.37 -0.71 20.95
CA PRO A 172 0.76 -2.11 21.05
C PRO A 172 -0.02 -2.88 19.98
N ASP A 173 0.70 -3.58 19.11
CA ASP A 173 0.26 -4.33 17.92
C ASP A 173 -1.25 -4.60 17.82
N GLY A 174 -2.00 -3.61 17.32
CA GLY A 174 -3.45 -3.70 17.25
C GLY A 174 -3.97 -4.68 16.20
N THR A 175 -3.12 -5.41 15.47
CA THR A 175 -3.61 -6.25 14.35
C THR A 175 -2.77 -7.44 13.93
N GLU A 176 -1.60 -7.66 14.51
CA GLU A 176 -0.97 -8.99 14.47
C GLU A 176 -1.31 -9.67 15.79
N LEU A 177 -1.93 -10.85 15.71
CA LEU A 177 -2.19 -11.63 16.90
C LEU A 177 -0.84 -11.90 17.59
N THR A 178 -0.80 -11.67 18.89
CA THR A 178 0.33 -12.12 19.70
C THR A 178 0.46 -13.65 19.57
N GLU A 179 1.65 -14.20 19.82
CA GLU A 179 1.85 -15.67 19.76
C GLU A 179 0.86 -16.43 20.64
N ARG A 180 0.50 -15.88 21.81
CA ARG A 180 -0.55 -16.42 22.69
C ARG A 180 -1.95 -16.39 22.08
N GLU A 181 -2.29 -15.35 21.31
CA GLU A 181 -3.57 -15.25 20.63
C GLU A 181 -3.65 -16.18 19.40
N LYS A 182 -2.51 -16.45 18.75
CA LYS A 182 -2.41 -17.46 17.68
C LYS A 182 -2.58 -18.88 18.24
N GLU A 183 -1.95 -19.17 19.36
CA GLU A 183 -2.08 -20.44 20.07
C GLU A 183 -3.53 -20.65 20.54
N LEU A 184 -4.14 -19.62 21.13
CA LEU A 184 -5.55 -19.59 21.48
C LEU A 184 -6.46 -19.89 20.28
N LEU A 185 -6.27 -19.22 19.13
CA LEU A 185 -7.06 -19.48 17.93
C LEU A 185 -6.86 -20.88 17.38
N SER A 186 -5.65 -21.43 17.47
CA SER A 186 -5.35 -22.79 17.04
C SER A 186 -6.13 -23.81 17.87
N LEU A 187 -6.14 -23.66 19.20
CA LEU A 187 -6.92 -24.53 20.10
C LEU A 187 -8.43 -24.41 19.87
N LEU A 188 -8.94 -23.19 19.63
CA LEU A 188 -10.34 -22.96 19.29
C LEU A 188 -10.70 -23.57 17.93
N SER A 189 -9.81 -23.50 16.93
CA SER A 189 -10.02 -24.12 15.62
C SER A 189 -10.03 -25.65 15.69
N ALA A 190 -9.33 -26.24 16.67
CA ALA A 190 -9.37 -27.66 16.98
C ALA A 190 -10.62 -28.09 17.80
N GLY A 191 -11.55 -27.17 18.05
CA GLY A 191 -12.80 -27.45 18.77
C GLY A 191 -12.68 -27.49 20.29
N CYS A 192 -11.59 -27.01 20.87
CA CYS A 192 -11.43 -26.98 22.33
C CYS A 192 -12.42 -25.98 22.97
N THR A 193 -12.94 -26.32 24.16
CA THR A 193 -13.76 -25.41 24.97
C THR A 193 -12.88 -24.40 25.73
N ASP A 194 -13.45 -23.29 26.19
CA ASP A 194 -12.71 -22.27 26.96
C ASP A 194 -12.02 -22.86 28.20
N GLU A 195 -12.62 -23.89 28.81
CA GLU A 195 -12.09 -24.62 29.97
C GLU A 195 -10.84 -25.43 29.60
N SER A 196 -10.90 -26.18 28.50
CA SER A 196 -9.75 -26.96 27.99
C SER A 196 -8.60 -26.04 27.55
N VAL A 197 -8.94 -24.95 26.86
CA VAL A 197 -7.99 -23.91 26.46
C VAL A 197 -7.33 -23.28 27.68
N GLY A 198 -8.10 -22.95 28.72
CA GLY A 198 -7.57 -22.37 29.95
C GLY A 198 -6.58 -23.29 30.65
N ALA A 199 -6.88 -24.59 30.71
CA ALA A 199 -6.00 -25.60 31.27
C ALA A 199 -4.69 -25.74 30.46
N GLN A 200 -4.76 -25.76 29.13
CA GLN A 200 -3.58 -25.90 28.28
C GLN A 200 -2.68 -24.65 28.26
N LEU A 201 -3.28 -23.46 28.31
CA LEU A 201 -2.55 -22.19 28.30
C LEU A 201 -2.14 -21.70 29.70
N GLY A 202 -2.51 -22.43 30.76
CA GLY A 202 -2.21 -22.06 32.15
C GLY A 202 -2.88 -20.77 32.63
N ILE A 203 -4.10 -20.48 32.15
CA ILE A 203 -4.83 -19.24 32.44
C ILE A 203 -6.30 -19.50 32.79
N SER A 204 -6.93 -18.54 33.47
CA SER A 204 -8.36 -18.65 33.80
C SER A 204 -9.27 -18.59 32.56
N VAL A 205 -10.42 -19.27 32.63
CA VAL A 205 -11.52 -19.19 31.63
C VAL A 205 -11.95 -17.74 31.36
N ARG A 206 -11.94 -16.89 32.41
CA ARG A 206 -12.22 -15.46 32.27
C ARG A 206 -11.20 -14.76 31.36
N THR A 207 -9.92 -15.10 31.49
CA THR A 207 -8.84 -14.58 30.65
C THR A 207 -9.00 -15.07 29.21
N VAL A 208 -9.34 -16.34 29.00
CA VAL A 208 -9.64 -16.92 27.68
C VAL A 208 -10.76 -16.12 26.99
N ARG A 209 -11.91 -15.95 27.65
CA ARG A 209 -13.04 -15.18 27.11
C ARG A 209 -12.69 -13.73 26.79
N ARG A 210 -11.86 -13.08 27.63
CA ARG A 210 -11.39 -11.71 27.39
C ARG A 210 -10.54 -11.64 26.11
N MET A 211 -9.63 -12.59 25.91
CA MET A 211 -8.79 -12.65 24.71
C MET A 211 -9.63 -12.95 23.46
N VAL A 212 -10.58 -13.89 23.53
CA VAL A 212 -11.51 -14.19 22.42
C VAL A 212 -12.30 -12.93 22.03
N SER A 213 -12.85 -12.19 22.99
CA SER A 213 -13.54 -10.93 22.73
C SER A 213 -12.62 -9.88 22.09
N GLY A 214 -11.36 -9.79 22.55
CA GLY A 214 -10.35 -8.94 21.93
C GLY A 214 -10.10 -9.30 20.46
N ILE A 215 -9.95 -10.60 20.16
CA ILE A 215 -9.73 -11.11 18.81
C ILE A 215 -10.96 -10.87 17.92
N MET A 216 -12.17 -11.12 18.42
CA MET A 216 -13.42 -10.83 17.68
C MET A 216 -13.54 -9.36 17.33
N ASN A 217 -13.27 -8.46 18.29
CA ASN A 217 -13.27 -7.02 18.05
C ASN A 217 -12.25 -6.63 16.97
N ARG A 218 -11.04 -7.18 17.03
CA ARG A 218 -9.96 -6.91 16.05
C ARG A 218 -10.29 -7.44 14.66
N LEU A 219 -10.99 -8.58 14.56
CA LEU A 219 -11.44 -9.17 13.30
C LEU A 219 -12.74 -8.53 12.77
N GLY A 220 -13.39 -7.67 13.56
CA GLY A 220 -14.74 -7.17 13.29
C GLY A 220 -15.75 -8.31 13.17
N ALA A 221 -15.57 -9.37 13.95
CA ALA A 221 -16.43 -10.55 13.96
C ALA A 221 -17.51 -10.41 15.03
N ARG A 222 -18.74 -10.77 14.68
CA ARG A 222 -19.91 -10.77 15.56
C ARG A 222 -20.16 -12.13 16.22
N SER A 223 -19.44 -13.16 15.78
CA SER A 223 -19.48 -14.49 16.39
C SER A 223 -18.10 -15.12 16.36
N ARG A 224 -17.86 -16.07 17.27
CA ARG A 224 -16.63 -16.88 17.33
C ARG A 224 -16.38 -17.64 16.03
N PHE A 225 -17.45 -18.13 15.40
CA PHE A 225 -17.38 -18.82 14.12
C PHE A 225 -16.93 -17.86 13.00
N GLN A 226 -17.52 -16.66 12.95
CA GLN A 226 -17.12 -15.63 12.01
C GLN A 226 -15.67 -15.16 12.25
N ALA A 227 -15.21 -15.14 13.50
CA ALA A 227 -13.82 -14.85 13.84
C ALA A 227 -12.87 -15.94 13.31
N GLY A 228 -13.24 -17.22 13.46
CA GLY A 228 -12.49 -18.34 12.89
C GLY A 228 -12.35 -18.24 11.38
N ALA A 229 -13.46 -18.03 10.65
CA ALA A 229 -13.45 -17.88 9.19
C ALA A 229 -12.55 -16.71 8.74
N LYS A 230 -12.70 -15.54 9.38
CA LYS A 230 -11.89 -14.36 9.09
C LYS A 230 -10.41 -14.47 9.47
N ALA A 231 -10.07 -15.37 10.39
CA ALA A 231 -8.69 -15.68 10.76
C ALA A 231 -8.06 -16.65 9.74
N ALA A 232 -8.83 -17.64 9.27
CA ALA A 232 -8.43 -18.54 8.19
C ALA A 232 -8.14 -17.77 6.89
N ASP A 233 -9.05 -16.88 6.47
CA ASP A 233 -8.90 -16.05 5.25
C ASP A 233 -7.64 -15.16 5.29
N ARG A 234 -7.16 -14.82 6.49
CA ARG A 234 -5.96 -14.00 6.70
C ARG A 234 -4.68 -14.82 6.87
N GLY A 235 -4.76 -16.14 6.77
CA GLY A 235 -3.62 -17.05 6.99
C GLY A 235 -3.11 -17.03 8.43
N TRP A 236 -3.96 -16.72 9.41
CA TRP A 236 -3.58 -16.67 10.83
C TRP A 236 -3.63 -18.03 11.51
N LEU A 237 -4.29 -19.01 10.88
CA LEU A 237 -4.27 -20.41 11.27
C LEU A 237 -3.13 -21.09 10.49
N MET A 238 -1.92 -21.04 11.03
CA MET A 238 -0.81 -21.81 10.47
C MET A 238 -0.85 -23.23 11.02
N GLU A 239 -0.86 -24.16 10.08
CA GLU A 239 -0.87 -25.61 10.21
C GLU A 239 0.26 -26.09 11.15
N ARG A 240 -0.06 -27.00 12.09
CA ARG A 240 0.96 -27.70 12.87
C ARG A 240 1.80 -28.52 11.89
N VAL A 241 3.07 -28.14 11.72
CA VAL A 241 4.10 -29.09 11.32
C VAL A 241 4.11 -30.18 12.39
N ASN A 242 3.66 -31.35 12.00
CA ASN A 242 3.80 -32.58 12.77
C ASN A 242 5.20 -33.14 12.56
#